data_AF-A0A3D4N9J0-F1
#
_entry.id   AF-A0A3D4N9J0-F1
#
_cell.length_a   1.000
_cell.length_b   1.000
_cell.length_c   1.000
_cell.angle_alpha   90.00
_cell.angle_beta   90.00
_cell.angle_gamma   90.00
#
_symmetry.space_group_name_H-M   'P 1'
#
loop_
_entity.id
_entity.type
_entity.pdbx_description
1 polymer ?
#
loop_
_entity_poly.entity_id
_entity_poly.type
_entity_poly.pdbx_seq_one_letter_code
_entity_poly.pdbx_strand_id
1 'polypeptide(L)'
;MKKGFAKFINKYRRLLPLSATIILFVIAYTVSAVYLPGMRDIQVFLNLLNQTPYLLVAVIGETLVVLSGGIDLSVAGIVPLVTTASAFLIQTGWNPWATMLLMIVIGTAMGAIMGYFITYMKVQPFIATLAGLFIGRGLAYFISNNSISINNRTYELLSRTKILIPGLSDVVAQKGPYITPSVVFGVIVFAIAIYISLYTRFGRTVYAIGGKNGANEQSAKLMGLPVNRTKMLVYTINGFCSALSGILLSIYTGSGHGMYGTGLEMTVIAAVVIGGTALTGGEGYVFGAIFGTLITILIQTIIQIQGTLISWWTLIVIGLITLFFIGMQSFFSNLKIGDTVMDIANRRRRNRRFIIGASAIAIAVLMVFLAVKFLGTNEPEEKCELKSFRQDQAETLVEEGAVIVYERNGGAKCIDELFGIFPDGRIIADNGTQTIEKQLSASEVENLVNYIVELNWFTDTMYSTSHLPCGVCYHYFTSVNYNGELKTVEAVDGGTDAPSEYWAMTGRLHTLLPKFEQ
;
A
#
# COMPACT_ATOMS: atom_id res chain seq x y z
N MET A 1 21.38 39.33 4.26
CA MET A 1 20.67 38.06 3.97
C MET A 1 21.48 36.77 4.18
N LYS A 2 22.66 36.57 3.54
CA LYS A 2 23.39 35.27 3.56
C LYS A 2 23.81 34.76 4.96
N LYS A 3 24.24 35.62 5.89
CA LYS A 3 24.65 35.21 7.25
C LYS A 3 23.48 34.78 8.14
N GLY A 4 22.28 35.37 7.96
CA GLY A 4 21.08 35.00 8.72
C GLY A 4 20.50 33.66 8.28
N PHE A 5 20.46 33.42 6.97
CA PHE A 5 19.98 32.16 6.39
C PHE A 5 20.87 30.96 6.78
N ALA A 6 22.20 31.13 6.76
CA ALA A 6 23.13 30.09 7.22
C ALA A 6 22.99 29.76 8.71
N LYS A 7 22.73 30.77 9.56
CA LYS A 7 22.50 30.60 11.01
C LYS A 7 21.17 29.90 11.29
N PHE A 8 20.13 30.19 10.50
CA PHE A 8 18.82 29.52 10.56
C PHE A 8 18.91 28.04 10.14
N ILE A 9 19.57 27.74 9.02
CA ILE A 9 19.81 26.37 8.55
C ILE A 9 20.55 25.54 9.60
N ASN A 10 21.56 26.10 10.26
CA ASN A 10 22.29 25.39 11.30
C ASN A 10 21.45 25.15 12.56
N LYS A 11 20.54 26.07 12.91
CA LYS A 11 19.65 25.97 14.08
C LYS A 11 18.57 24.90 13.89
N TYR A 12 17.99 24.78 12.70
CA TYR A 12 16.89 23.84 12.40
C TYR A 12 17.33 22.62 11.58
N ARG A 13 18.64 22.35 11.52
CA ARG A 13 19.23 21.34 10.63
C ARG A 13 18.62 19.94 10.74
N ARG A 14 18.29 19.52 11.97
CA ARG A 14 17.67 18.20 12.22
C ARG A 14 16.25 18.11 11.67
N LEU A 15 15.55 19.24 11.54
CA LEU A 15 14.19 19.33 11.01
C LEU A 15 14.16 19.54 9.50
N LEU A 16 15.30 19.80 8.85
CA LEU A 16 15.35 20.03 7.40
C LEU A 16 14.86 18.83 6.59
N PRO A 17 15.30 17.58 6.84
CA PRO A 17 14.79 16.42 6.11
C PRO A 17 13.27 16.28 6.27
N LEU A 18 12.77 16.46 7.50
CA LEU A 18 11.34 16.40 7.80
C LEU A 18 10.55 17.51 7.09
N SER A 19 11.05 18.74 7.08
CA SER A 19 10.37 19.83 6.35
C SER A 19 10.36 19.58 4.84
N ALA A 20 11.44 19.00 4.29
CA ALA A 20 11.54 18.68 2.87
C ALA A 20 10.53 17.60 2.47
N THR A 21 10.29 16.60 3.32
CA THR A 21 9.29 15.55 3.05
C THR A 21 7.87 16.07 3.08
N ILE A 22 7.54 16.90 4.08
CA ILE A 22 6.22 17.52 4.19
C ILE A 22 5.95 18.39 2.95
N ILE A 23 6.93 19.23 2.57
CA ILE A 23 6.82 20.07 1.38
C ILE A 23 6.68 19.21 0.11
N LEU A 24 7.48 18.15 -0.03
CA LEU A 24 7.38 17.25 -1.17
C LEU A 24 6.01 16.58 -1.25
N PHE A 25 5.47 16.10 -0.13
CA PHE A 25 4.13 15.50 -0.09
C PHE A 25 3.05 16.50 -0.52
N VAL A 26 3.08 17.71 0.03
CA VAL A 26 2.11 18.77 -0.33
C VAL A 26 2.22 19.13 -1.81
N ILE A 27 3.44 19.29 -2.34
CA ILE A 27 3.65 19.59 -3.77
C ILE A 27 3.18 18.43 -4.64
N ALA A 28 3.57 17.19 -4.33
CA ALA A 28 3.19 16.01 -5.10
C ALA A 28 1.66 15.85 -5.12
N TYR A 29 1.00 15.95 -3.97
CA TYR A 29 -0.45 15.82 -3.89
C TYR A 29 -1.17 16.96 -4.63
N THR A 30 -0.74 18.22 -4.45
CA THR A 30 -1.36 19.36 -5.14
C THR A 30 -1.18 19.30 -6.65
N VAL A 31 0.02 18.96 -7.13
CA VAL A 31 0.28 18.73 -8.56
C VAL A 31 -0.63 17.63 -9.09
N SER A 32 -0.71 16.50 -8.41
CA SER A 32 -1.58 15.38 -8.82
C SER A 32 -3.06 15.77 -8.81
N ALA A 33 -3.53 16.55 -7.83
CA ALA A 33 -4.91 17.05 -7.80
C ALA A 33 -5.23 18.03 -8.93
N VAL A 34 -4.24 18.77 -9.44
CA VAL A 34 -4.43 19.64 -10.61
C VAL A 34 -4.59 18.81 -11.89
N TYR A 35 -3.73 17.80 -12.08
CA TYR A 35 -3.67 17.02 -13.32
C TYR A 35 -4.64 15.83 -13.39
N LEU A 36 -5.00 15.23 -12.25
CA LEU A 36 -5.88 14.08 -12.16
C LEU A 36 -7.19 14.51 -11.46
N PRO A 37 -8.31 14.66 -12.18
CA PRO A 37 -9.58 15.07 -11.58
C PRO A 37 -10.02 14.16 -10.42
N GLY A 38 -9.76 12.85 -10.51
CA GLY A 38 -10.09 11.89 -9.45
C GLY A 38 -9.36 12.15 -8.12
N MET A 39 -8.17 12.78 -8.15
CA MET A 39 -7.43 13.12 -6.93
C MET A 39 -8.08 14.26 -6.12
N ARG A 40 -9.07 14.96 -6.69
CA ARG A 40 -9.84 16.01 -6.01
C ARG A 40 -10.96 15.46 -5.14
N ASP A 41 -11.32 14.19 -5.31
CA ASP A 41 -12.29 13.52 -4.45
C ASP A 41 -11.69 13.33 -3.04
N ILE A 42 -12.46 13.73 -2.03
CA ILE A 42 -12.07 13.60 -0.63
C ILE A 42 -11.86 12.13 -0.25
N GLN A 43 -12.66 11.20 -0.78
CA GLN A 43 -12.51 9.78 -0.49
C GLN A 43 -11.21 9.22 -1.06
N VAL A 44 -10.72 9.74 -2.20
CA VAL A 44 -9.42 9.33 -2.74
C VAL A 44 -8.28 9.72 -1.80
N PHE A 45 -8.34 10.91 -1.19
CA PHE A 45 -7.39 11.29 -0.14
C PHE A 45 -7.49 10.37 1.09
N LEU A 46 -8.71 10.05 1.53
CA LEU A 46 -8.91 9.16 2.69
C LEU A 46 -8.52 7.72 2.40
N ASN A 47 -8.60 7.27 1.15
CA ASN A 47 -8.10 5.98 0.72
C ASN A 47 -6.58 5.88 0.88
N LEU A 48 -5.83 6.99 0.71
CA LEU A 48 -4.41 7.03 1.08
C LEU A 48 -4.23 6.69 2.56
N LEU A 49 -5.06 7.26 3.43
CA LEU A 49 -5.02 6.98 4.87
C LEU A 49 -5.45 5.54 5.19
N ASN A 50 -6.45 4.99 4.50
CA ASN A 50 -6.94 3.63 4.69
C ASN A 50 -5.91 2.57 4.29
N GLN A 51 -5.07 2.86 3.30
CA GLN A 51 -3.99 1.97 2.84
C GLN A 51 -2.68 2.17 3.62
N THR A 52 -2.55 3.26 4.37
CA THR A 52 -1.37 3.60 5.19
C THR A 52 -1.05 2.65 6.36
N PRO A 53 -1.99 2.05 7.10
CA PRO A 53 -1.69 1.54 8.44
C PRO A 53 -0.68 0.40 8.47
N TYR A 54 -0.82 -0.61 7.60
CA TYR A 54 0.09 -1.75 7.60
C TYR A 54 1.53 -1.31 7.26
N LEU A 55 1.69 -0.43 6.27
CA LEU A 55 3.01 0.07 5.86
C LEU A 55 3.58 1.02 6.92
N LEU A 56 2.77 1.89 7.52
CA LEU A 56 3.18 2.81 8.56
C LEU A 56 3.75 2.08 9.77
N VAL A 57 3.06 1.04 10.26
CA VAL A 57 3.50 0.28 11.43
C VAL A 57 4.84 -0.41 11.17
N ALA A 58 5.05 -0.98 9.97
CA ALA A 58 6.34 -1.52 9.57
C ALA A 58 7.44 -0.45 9.52
N VAL A 59 7.16 0.71 8.91
CA VAL A 59 8.10 1.85 8.81
C VAL A 59 8.46 2.41 10.18
N ILE A 60 7.54 2.41 11.15
CA ILE A 60 7.82 2.83 12.53
C ILE A 60 8.88 1.93 13.18
N GLY A 61 8.71 0.60 13.08
CA GLY A 61 9.67 -0.37 13.60
C GLY A 61 11.05 -0.20 12.94
N GLU A 62 11.06 -0.13 11.60
CA GLU A 62 12.30 0.01 10.84
C GLU A 62 12.98 1.35 11.10
N THR A 63 12.22 2.42 11.37
CA THR A 63 12.79 3.72 11.75
C THR A 63 13.64 3.60 13.02
N LEU A 64 13.22 2.80 14.01
CA LEU A 64 14.02 2.58 15.22
C LEU A 64 15.30 1.78 14.92
N VAL A 65 15.23 0.78 14.04
CA VAL A 65 16.37 -0.01 13.57
C VAL A 65 17.39 0.91 12.88
N VAL A 66 16.94 1.69 11.89
CA VAL A 66 17.80 2.61 11.14
C VAL A 66 18.37 3.70 12.03
N LEU A 67 17.58 4.25 12.97
CA LEU A 67 18.08 5.22 13.95
C LEU A 67 19.21 4.64 14.81
N SER A 68 19.15 3.36 15.17
CA SER A 68 20.24 2.68 15.89
C SER A 68 21.47 2.39 15.04
N GLY A 69 21.40 2.60 13.71
CA GLY A 69 22.46 2.30 12.74
C GLY A 69 22.41 0.87 12.17
N GLY A 70 21.28 0.17 12.34
CA GLY A 70 21.03 -1.14 11.76
C GLY A 70 20.23 -1.08 10.45
N ILE A 71 20.05 -2.23 9.82
CA ILE A 71 19.13 -2.47 8.71
C ILE A 71 18.46 -3.81 8.98
N ASP A 72 17.13 -3.86 8.89
CA ASP A 72 16.38 -5.10 9.08
C ASP A 72 15.51 -5.43 7.86
N LEU A 73 15.84 -6.56 7.23
CA LEU A 73 15.11 -7.09 6.08
C LEU A 73 13.98 -8.04 6.47
N SER A 74 13.92 -8.47 7.73
CA SER A 74 13.06 -9.56 8.18
C SER A 74 11.57 -9.23 8.14
N VAL A 75 11.20 -7.94 8.04
CA VAL A 75 9.81 -7.50 7.85
C VAL A 75 9.15 -8.22 6.67
N ALA A 76 9.88 -8.46 5.59
CA ALA A 76 9.38 -9.18 4.43
C ALA A 76 9.34 -10.70 4.61
N GLY A 77 9.91 -11.26 5.67
CA GLY A 77 9.64 -12.65 6.07
C GLY A 77 8.50 -12.76 7.08
N ILE A 78 8.44 -11.85 8.05
CA ILE A 78 7.48 -11.89 9.15
C ILE A 78 6.07 -11.54 8.65
N VAL A 79 5.92 -10.52 7.80
CA VAL A 79 4.61 -10.10 7.25
C VAL A 79 3.91 -11.24 6.49
N PRO A 80 4.50 -11.90 5.47
CA PRO A 80 3.84 -13.01 4.79
C PRO A 80 3.59 -14.21 5.71
N LEU A 81 4.50 -14.51 6.64
CA LEU A 81 4.28 -15.57 7.62
C LEU A 81 3.02 -15.28 8.45
N VAL A 82 2.92 -14.07 8.98
CA VAL A 82 1.79 -13.66 9.81
C VAL A 82 0.49 -13.63 9.01
N THR A 83 0.49 -13.13 7.76
CA THR A 83 -0.72 -13.13 6.94
C THR A 83 -1.19 -14.55 6.64
N THR A 84 -0.30 -15.44 6.22
CA THR A 84 -0.66 -16.81 5.81
C THR A 84 -1.02 -17.68 7.00
N ALA A 85 -0.26 -17.59 8.10
CA ALA A 85 -0.56 -18.33 9.32
C ALA A 85 -1.87 -17.85 9.97
N SER A 86 -2.14 -16.54 9.97
CA SER A 86 -3.44 -16.02 10.44
C SER A 86 -4.59 -16.59 9.64
N ALA A 87 -4.46 -16.55 8.30
CA ALA A 87 -5.51 -17.04 7.42
C ALA A 87 -5.76 -18.55 7.62
N PHE A 88 -4.70 -19.35 7.71
CA PHE A 88 -4.80 -20.79 7.96
C PHE A 88 -5.46 -21.11 9.31
N LEU A 89 -5.03 -20.45 10.39
CA LEU A 89 -5.59 -20.71 11.73
C LEU A 89 -7.07 -20.32 11.81
N ILE A 90 -7.45 -19.18 11.22
CA ILE A 90 -8.84 -18.73 11.22
C ILE A 90 -9.71 -19.66 10.36
N GLN A 91 -9.21 -20.11 9.19
CA GLN A 91 -9.91 -21.07 8.36
C GLN A 91 -10.13 -22.42 9.06
N THR A 92 -9.18 -22.85 9.91
CA THR A 92 -9.30 -24.06 10.74
C THR A 92 -10.13 -23.87 12.01
N GLY A 93 -10.77 -22.70 12.17
CA GLY A 93 -11.74 -22.43 13.25
C GLY A 93 -11.14 -21.82 14.51
N TRP A 94 -9.88 -21.39 14.50
CA TRP A 94 -9.31 -20.69 15.67
C TRP A 94 -9.96 -19.33 15.90
N ASN A 95 -10.04 -18.93 17.17
CA ASN A 95 -10.54 -17.61 17.55
C ASN A 95 -9.63 -16.50 16.96
N PRO A 96 -10.17 -15.51 16.21
CA PRO A 96 -9.38 -14.45 15.59
C PRO A 96 -8.49 -13.66 16.55
N TRP A 97 -8.99 -13.33 17.74
CA TRP A 97 -8.24 -12.58 18.74
C TRP A 97 -7.06 -13.38 19.29
N ALA A 98 -7.26 -14.68 19.52
CA ALA A 98 -6.20 -15.59 19.93
C ALA A 98 -5.14 -15.74 18.83
N THR A 99 -5.57 -15.85 17.57
CA THR A 99 -4.68 -15.88 16.40
C THR A 99 -3.84 -14.61 16.30
N MET A 100 -4.46 -13.42 16.41
CA MET A 100 -3.73 -12.14 16.39
C MET A 100 -2.69 -12.06 17.52
N LEU A 101 -3.06 -12.45 18.73
CA LEU A 101 -2.15 -12.48 19.88
C LEU A 101 -0.96 -13.43 19.63
N LEU A 102 -1.24 -14.63 19.11
CA LEU A 102 -0.21 -15.61 18.77
C LEU A 102 0.75 -15.06 17.71
N MET A 103 0.24 -14.41 16.67
CA MET A 103 1.07 -13.82 15.62
C MET A 103 1.96 -12.69 16.14
N ILE A 104 1.45 -11.86 17.05
CA ILE A 104 2.26 -10.84 17.75
C ILE A 104 3.40 -11.51 18.52
N VAL A 105 3.12 -12.59 19.26
CA VAL A 105 4.14 -13.33 20.00
C VAL A 105 5.20 -13.91 19.05
N ILE A 106 4.78 -14.54 17.94
CA ILE A 106 5.69 -15.14 16.95
C ILE A 106 6.60 -14.07 16.33
N GLY A 107 6.06 -12.97 15.82
CA GLY A 107 6.91 -11.94 15.20
C GLY A 107 7.82 -11.24 16.21
N THR A 108 7.34 -11.00 17.43
CA THR A 108 8.18 -10.46 18.52
C THR A 108 9.32 -11.41 18.87
N ALA A 109 9.05 -12.72 18.95
CA ALA A 109 10.06 -13.74 19.21
C ALA A 109 11.08 -13.82 18.07
N MET A 110 10.64 -13.79 16.81
CA MET A 110 11.54 -13.75 15.65
C MET A 110 12.45 -12.52 15.68
N GLY A 111 11.90 -11.33 15.96
CA GLY A 111 12.69 -10.10 16.13
C GLY A 111 13.68 -10.18 17.30
N ALA A 112 13.28 -10.79 18.42
CA ALA A 112 14.17 -11.03 19.56
C ALA A 112 15.30 -12.01 19.25
N ILE A 113 15.03 -13.08 18.50
CA ILE A 113 16.03 -14.04 18.03
C ILE A 113 17.05 -13.30 17.15
N MET A 114 16.60 -12.54 16.14
CA MET A 114 17.51 -11.76 15.28
C MET A 114 18.30 -10.74 16.09
N GLY A 115 17.64 -10.01 16.99
CA GLY A 115 18.27 -9.08 17.92
C GLY A 115 19.33 -9.74 18.80
N TYR A 116 19.13 -10.99 19.22
CA TYR A 116 20.10 -11.77 19.97
C TYR A 116 21.35 -12.10 19.14
N PHE A 117 21.18 -12.63 17.92
CA PHE A 117 22.30 -12.90 17.00
C PHE A 117 23.10 -11.64 16.68
N ILE A 118 22.42 -10.52 16.48
CA ILE A 118 23.04 -9.24 16.16
C ILE A 118 23.82 -8.68 17.36
N THR A 119 23.22 -8.73 18.55
CA THR A 119 23.76 -8.07 19.74
C THR A 119 24.84 -8.90 20.43
N TYR A 120 24.59 -10.19 20.64
CA TYR A 120 25.43 -11.06 21.46
C TYR A 120 26.39 -11.90 20.63
N MET A 121 25.90 -12.45 19.51
CA MET A 121 26.75 -13.21 18.59
C MET A 121 27.50 -12.32 17.59
N LYS A 122 27.22 -11.01 17.61
CA LYS A 122 27.88 -9.99 16.77
C LYS A 122 27.77 -10.28 15.28
N VAL A 123 26.68 -10.93 14.86
CA VAL A 123 26.35 -11.13 13.44
C VAL A 123 25.95 -9.78 12.86
N GLN A 124 26.35 -9.51 11.61
CA GLN A 124 25.99 -8.26 10.95
C GLN A 124 24.46 -8.19 10.73
N PRO A 125 23.79 -7.07 11.07
CA PRO A 125 22.32 -6.96 11.03
C PRO A 125 21.66 -7.42 9.74
N PHE A 126 22.18 -6.97 8.60
CA PHE A 126 21.67 -7.32 7.29
C PHE A 126 21.66 -8.84 7.05
N ILE A 127 22.71 -9.56 7.46
CA ILE A 127 22.81 -11.02 7.24
C ILE A 127 21.82 -11.77 8.14
N ALA A 128 21.77 -11.42 9.42
CA ALA A 128 20.85 -12.06 10.38
C ALA A 128 19.39 -11.86 9.96
N THR A 129 19.05 -10.67 9.49
CA THR A 129 17.68 -10.32 9.11
C THR A 129 17.30 -10.83 7.72
N LEU A 130 18.27 -10.95 6.80
CA LEU A 130 18.09 -11.66 5.53
C LEU A 130 17.80 -13.15 5.74
N ALA A 131 18.53 -13.81 6.65
CA ALA A 131 18.21 -15.18 7.04
C ALA A 131 16.79 -15.28 7.64
N GLY A 132 16.43 -14.31 8.49
CA GLY A 132 15.09 -14.16 9.03
C GLY A 132 14.00 -14.01 7.96
N LEU A 133 14.27 -13.23 6.92
CA LEU A 133 13.39 -13.07 5.75
C LEU A 133 13.14 -14.42 5.08
N PHE A 134 14.20 -15.17 4.77
CA PHE A 134 14.07 -16.48 4.10
C PHE A 134 13.35 -17.51 4.96
N ILE A 135 13.63 -17.56 6.26
CA ILE A 135 12.94 -18.46 7.18
C ILE A 135 11.45 -18.10 7.26
N GLY A 136 11.11 -16.83 7.49
CA GLY A 136 9.71 -16.40 7.60
C GLY A 136 8.93 -16.66 6.32
N ARG A 137 9.49 -16.30 5.17
CA ARG A 137 8.84 -16.53 3.87
C ARG A 137 8.76 -18.02 3.51
N GLY A 138 9.81 -18.80 3.79
CA GLY A 138 9.81 -20.25 3.61
C GLY A 138 8.73 -20.93 4.47
N LEU A 139 8.58 -20.51 5.73
CA LEU A 139 7.50 -20.98 6.60
C LEU A 139 6.11 -20.58 6.09
N ALA A 140 5.95 -19.39 5.51
CA ALA A 140 4.70 -18.98 4.89
C ALA A 140 4.29 -19.95 3.76
N TYR A 141 5.24 -20.33 2.90
CA TYR A 141 5.01 -21.31 1.82
C TYR A 141 4.86 -22.74 2.30
N PHE A 142 5.51 -23.09 3.42
CA PHE A 142 5.32 -24.38 4.07
C PHE A 142 3.89 -24.54 4.58
N ILE A 143 3.26 -23.46 5.05
CA ILE A 143 1.86 -23.47 5.49
C ILE A 143 0.91 -23.59 4.29
N SER A 144 1.10 -22.75 3.26
CA SER A 144 0.29 -22.81 2.05
C SER A 144 1.00 -22.19 0.85
N ASN A 145 0.89 -22.88 -0.30
CA ASN A 145 1.35 -22.37 -1.59
C ASN A 145 0.29 -21.53 -2.32
N ASN A 146 -0.96 -21.60 -1.89
CA ASN A 146 -2.10 -20.90 -2.49
C ASN A 146 -2.65 -19.83 -1.52
N SER A 147 -3.42 -18.89 -2.05
CA SER A 147 -4.05 -17.83 -1.25
C SER A 147 -5.17 -18.43 -0.40
N ILE A 148 -5.16 -18.13 0.90
CA ILE A 148 -6.22 -18.52 1.84
C ILE A 148 -7.08 -17.30 2.10
N SER A 149 -8.37 -17.37 1.77
CA SER A 149 -9.33 -16.31 2.12
C SER A 149 -9.73 -16.38 3.59
N ILE A 150 -9.93 -15.22 4.22
CA ILE A 150 -10.34 -15.10 5.61
C ILE A 150 -11.81 -14.71 5.64
N ASN A 151 -12.69 -15.71 5.70
CA ASN A 151 -14.12 -15.48 5.91
C ASN A 151 -14.44 -15.57 7.41
N ASN A 152 -14.26 -14.46 8.12
CA ASN A 152 -14.58 -14.38 9.55
C ASN A 152 -15.17 -13.02 9.91
N ARG A 153 -16.25 -13.05 10.71
CA ARG A 153 -16.97 -11.85 11.15
C ARG A 153 -16.08 -10.78 11.79
N THR A 154 -15.06 -11.17 12.55
CA THR A 154 -14.17 -10.22 13.24
C THR A 154 -13.29 -9.46 12.24
N TYR A 155 -12.72 -10.18 11.28
CA TYR A 155 -11.92 -9.58 10.20
C TYR A 155 -12.77 -8.71 9.29
N GLU A 156 -13.98 -9.18 8.97
CA GLU A 156 -14.96 -8.42 8.20
C GLU A 156 -15.34 -7.12 8.91
N LEU A 157 -15.64 -7.17 10.22
CA LEU A 157 -15.93 -5.97 11.01
C LEU A 157 -14.73 -5.00 11.02
N LEU A 158 -13.52 -5.49 11.26
CA LEU A 158 -12.32 -4.63 11.28
C LEU A 158 -12.01 -4.00 9.92
N SER A 159 -12.31 -4.70 8.83
CA SER A 159 -12.04 -4.27 7.46
C SER A 159 -13.14 -3.35 6.90
N ARG A 160 -14.41 -3.72 7.09
CA ARG A 160 -15.58 -3.05 6.48
C ARG A 160 -16.20 -1.96 7.32
N THR A 161 -15.87 -1.85 8.61
CA THR A 161 -16.42 -0.76 9.44
C THR A 161 -15.96 0.58 8.88
N LYS A 162 -16.93 1.41 8.48
CA LYS A 162 -16.69 2.76 7.97
C LYS A 162 -16.86 3.76 9.12
N ILE A 163 -15.76 4.39 9.53
CA ILE A 163 -15.80 5.51 10.48
C ILE A 163 -16.00 6.77 9.65
N LEU A 164 -17.23 7.28 9.64
CA LEU A 164 -17.63 8.47 8.90
C LEU A 164 -17.00 9.73 9.51
N ILE A 165 -16.55 10.66 8.66
CA ILE A 165 -15.95 11.91 9.12
C ILE A 165 -17.03 12.90 9.58
N PRO A 166 -17.02 13.33 10.86
CA PRO A 166 -18.00 14.30 11.36
C PRO A 166 -17.97 15.59 10.56
N GLY A 167 -19.13 16.05 10.08
CA GLY A 167 -19.29 17.30 9.34
C GLY A 167 -19.16 17.23 7.82
N LEU A 168 -18.64 16.12 7.26
CA LEU A 168 -18.65 15.85 5.82
C LEU A 168 -19.54 14.65 5.42
N SER A 169 -20.11 13.97 6.40
CA SER A 169 -20.93 12.77 6.21
C SER A 169 -22.34 12.98 6.72
N ASP A 170 -23.30 12.38 6.03
CA ASP A 170 -24.66 12.26 6.53
C ASP A 170 -24.73 11.02 7.42
N VAL A 171 -24.72 11.27 8.74
CA VAL A 171 -24.74 10.24 9.78
C VAL A 171 -26.06 9.44 9.74
N VAL A 172 -27.15 10.05 9.25
CA VAL A 172 -28.46 9.41 9.13
C VAL A 172 -28.50 8.52 7.88
N ALA A 173 -27.94 9.00 6.76
CA ALA A 173 -27.89 8.22 5.52
C ALA A 173 -26.74 7.19 5.45
N GLN A 174 -25.84 7.15 6.45
CA GLN A 174 -24.59 6.38 6.46
C GLN A 174 -23.75 6.58 5.18
N LYS A 175 -23.86 7.75 4.55
CA LYS A 175 -23.21 8.06 3.28
C LYS A 175 -22.26 9.23 3.47
N GLY A 176 -21.02 9.06 3.03
CA GLY A 176 -20.01 10.09 3.07
C GLY A 176 -18.59 9.55 3.19
N PRO A 177 -17.60 10.46 3.22
CA PRO A 177 -16.20 10.12 3.37
C PRO A 177 -15.94 9.33 4.65
N TYR A 178 -15.14 8.25 4.54
CA TYR A 178 -14.87 7.35 5.65
C TYR A 178 -13.39 6.96 5.77
N ILE A 179 -13.01 6.67 7.02
CA ILE A 179 -11.75 5.99 7.36
C ILE A 179 -12.04 4.63 8.00
N THR A 180 -11.08 3.71 7.92
CA THR A 180 -11.18 2.39 8.53
C THR A 180 -10.60 2.38 9.96
N PRO A 181 -11.03 1.46 10.85
CA PRO A 181 -10.45 1.28 12.18
C PRO A 181 -8.92 1.06 12.16
N SER A 182 -8.40 0.46 11.09
CA SER A 182 -6.97 0.27 10.87
C SER A 182 -6.20 1.60 10.91
N VAL A 183 -6.79 2.69 10.40
CA VAL A 183 -6.19 4.04 10.46
C VAL A 183 -6.01 4.51 11.89
N VAL A 184 -7.07 4.38 12.70
CA VAL A 184 -7.05 4.77 14.12
C VAL A 184 -5.99 3.96 14.87
N PHE A 185 -5.94 2.65 14.63
CA PHE A 185 -4.92 1.79 15.24
C PHE A 185 -3.50 2.21 14.81
N GLY A 186 -3.26 2.46 13.52
CA GLY A 186 -1.97 2.93 13.03
C GLY A 186 -1.53 4.26 13.65
N VAL A 187 -2.46 5.20 13.83
CA VAL A 187 -2.20 6.49 14.51
C VAL A 187 -1.88 6.30 15.99
N ILE A 188 -2.55 5.37 16.69
CA ILE A 188 -2.24 5.04 18.09
C ILE A 188 -0.82 4.49 18.21
N VAL A 189 -0.45 3.51 17.36
CA VAL A 189 0.91 2.94 17.34
C VAL A 189 1.95 4.02 17.04
N PHE A 190 1.67 4.91 16.09
CA PHE A 190 2.51 6.06 15.77
C PHE A 190 2.70 7.02 16.95
N ALA A 191 1.63 7.37 17.65
CA ALA A 191 1.69 8.23 18.84
C ALA A 191 2.52 7.60 19.96
N ILE A 192 2.34 6.29 20.20
CA ILE A 192 3.15 5.53 21.16
C ILE A 192 4.62 5.54 20.75
N ALA A 193 4.93 5.32 19.47
CA ALA A 193 6.30 5.30 18.98
C ALA A 193 6.99 6.67 19.10
N ILE A 194 6.27 7.77 18.84
CA ILE A 194 6.77 9.13 19.09
C ILE A 194 7.07 9.32 20.57
N TYR A 195 6.15 8.90 21.45
CA TYR A 195 6.33 9.01 22.88
C TYR A 195 7.58 8.25 23.36
N ILE A 196 7.72 6.99 22.92
CA ILE A 196 8.87 6.15 23.23
C ILE A 196 10.18 6.78 22.71
N SER A 197 10.19 7.26 21.47
CA SER A 197 11.38 7.80 20.82
C SER A 197 11.86 9.12 21.45
N LEU A 198 10.94 10.03 21.79
CA LEU A 198 11.30 11.37 22.28
C LEU A 198 11.43 11.47 23.81
N TYR A 199 10.57 10.78 24.56
CA TYR A 199 10.44 11.03 25.99
C TYR A 199 11.11 9.96 26.88
N THR A 200 11.39 8.77 26.36
CA THR A 200 11.96 7.67 27.18
C THR A 200 13.49 7.60 27.14
N ARG A 201 14.07 6.90 28.14
CA ARG A 201 15.51 6.58 28.16
C ARG A 201 15.91 5.67 27.00
N PHE A 202 15.01 4.77 26.57
CA PHE A 202 15.23 3.89 25.44
C PHE A 202 15.47 4.72 24.17
N GLY A 203 14.56 5.63 23.84
CA GLY A 203 14.69 6.50 22.66
C GLY A 203 16.00 7.30 22.65
N ARG A 204 16.34 7.96 23.77
CA ARG A 204 17.63 8.68 23.90
C ARG A 204 18.85 7.77 23.68
N THR A 205 18.78 6.52 24.14
CA THR A 205 19.86 5.55 23.96
C THR A 205 19.95 5.09 22.50
N VAL A 206 18.82 4.88 21.81
CA VAL A 206 18.79 4.57 20.36
C VAL A 206 19.52 5.64 19.56
N TYR A 207 19.19 6.91 19.80
CA TYR A 207 19.87 8.04 19.14
C TYR A 207 21.36 8.15 19.48
N ALA A 208 21.75 7.80 20.70
CA ALA A 208 23.15 7.86 21.15
C ALA A 208 24.01 6.73 20.57
N ILE A 209 23.41 5.55 20.33
CA ILE A 209 24.07 4.43 19.63
C ILE A 209 24.27 4.77 18.16
N GLY A 210 23.25 5.38 17.54
CA GLY A 210 23.28 5.77 16.15
C GLY A 210 24.34 6.84 15.81
N GLY A 211 24.90 6.73 14.60
CA GLY A 211 25.80 7.74 14.03
C GLY A 211 27.09 7.16 13.44
N LYS A 212 27.53 7.73 12.31
CA LYS A 212 28.78 7.39 11.59
C LYS A 212 29.07 5.87 11.55
N ASN A 213 28.12 5.08 11.06
CA ASN A 213 28.26 3.62 10.89
C ASN A 213 28.62 2.88 12.20
N GLY A 214 28.01 3.27 13.33
CA GLY A 214 28.23 2.63 14.63
C GLY A 214 29.46 3.16 15.40
N ALA A 215 30.17 4.17 14.89
CA ALA A 215 31.31 4.76 15.61
C ALA A 215 30.94 5.32 17.00
N ASN A 216 29.68 5.74 17.18
CA ASN A 216 29.19 6.26 18.45
C ASN A 216 28.85 5.15 19.46
N GLU A 217 28.77 3.89 19.03
CA GLU A 217 28.39 2.78 19.90
C GLU A 217 29.40 2.58 21.05
N GLN A 218 30.70 2.62 20.74
CA GLN A 218 31.74 2.53 21.76
C GLN A 218 31.66 3.71 22.74
N SER A 219 31.41 4.91 22.23
CA SER A 219 31.24 6.11 23.05
C SER A 219 30.02 5.99 23.98
N ALA A 220 28.88 5.52 23.46
CA ALA A 220 27.68 5.26 24.25
C ALA A 220 27.92 4.22 25.36
N LYS A 221 28.70 3.17 25.06
CA LYS A 221 29.09 2.15 26.03
C LYS A 221 30.00 2.69 27.13
N LEU A 222 30.98 3.53 26.77
CA LEU A 222 31.86 4.22 27.74
C LEU A 222 31.11 5.23 28.61
N MET A 223 30.02 5.81 28.11
CA MET A 223 29.09 6.66 28.87
C MET A 223 28.11 5.86 29.76
N GLY A 224 28.25 4.53 29.85
CA GLY A 224 27.42 3.69 30.72
C GLY A 224 26.00 3.43 30.22
N LEU A 225 25.71 3.71 28.94
CA LEU A 225 24.39 3.42 28.37
C LEU A 225 24.21 1.91 28.12
N PRO A 226 22.99 1.37 28.27
CA PRO A 226 22.71 -0.05 28.09
C PRO A 226 22.61 -0.41 26.59
N VAL A 227 23.72 -0.32 25.87
CA VAL A 227 23.79 -0.50 24.40
C VAL A 227 23.22 -1.85 23.96
N ASN A 228 23.70 -2.95 24.55
CA ASN A 228 23.28 -4.30 24.14
C ASN A 228 21.78 -4.51 24.34
N ARG A 229 21.25 -4.15 25.52
CA ARG A 229 19.81 -4.28 25.80
C ARG A 229 18.98 -3.43 24.83
N THR A 230 19.45 -2.23 24.52
CA THR A 230 18.75 -1.32 23.60
C THR A 230 18.73 -1.90 22.19
N LYS A 231 19.85 -2.40 21.66
CA LYS A 231 19.89 -3.05 20.34
C LYS A 231 18.95 -4.25 20.26
N MET A 232 19.00 -5.14 21.24
CA MET A 232 18.08 -6.29 21.30
C MET A 232 16.62 -5.84 21.27
N LEU A 233 16.25 -4.87 22.11
CA LEU A 233 14.90 -4.32 22.15
C LEU A 233 14.48 -3.65 20.84
N VAL A 234 15.38 -2.98 20.13
CA VAL A 234 15.08 -2.36 18.82
C VAL A 234 14.62 -3.42 17.81
N TYR A 235 15.34 -4.53 17.65
CA TYR A 235 14.92 -5.61 16.73
C TYR A 235 13.69 -6.38 17.25
N THR A 236 13.53 -6.54 18.57
CA THR A 236 12.31 -7.11 19.16
C THR A 236 11.08 -6.25 18.85
N ILE A 237 11.18 -4.93 19.02
CA ILE A 237 10.10 -3.99 18.68
C ILE A 237 9.84 -4.00 17.17
N ASN A 238 10.87 -4.12 16.32
CA ASN A 238 10.66 -4.24 14.88
C ASN A 238 9.91 -5.53 14.50
N GLY A 239 10.23 -6.66 15.14
CA GLY A 239 9.49 -7.91 14.96
C GLY A 239 8.03 -7.81 15.41
N PHE A 240 7.77 -7.11 16.52
CA PHE A 240 6.42 -6.77 16.98
C PHE A 240 5.66 -5.91 15.96
N CYS A 241 6.29 -4.83 15.47
CA CYS A 241 5.72 -3.96 14.44
C CYS A 241 5.47 -4.72 13.12
N SER A 242 6.37 -5.62 12.73
CA SER A 242 6.23 -6.45 11.54
C SER A 242 5.04 -7.43 11.66
N ALA A 243 4.82 -8.00 12.85
CA ALA A 243 3.63 -8.83 13.09
C ALA A 243 2.34 -8.02 13.03
N LEU A 244 2.30 -6.84 13.67
CA LEU A 244 1.15 -5.95 13.57
C LEU A 244 0.89 -5.52 12.13
N SER A 245 1.93 -5.20 11.37
CA SER A 245 1.85 -4.89 9.94
C SER A 245 1.23 -6.05 9.16
N GLY A 246 1.66 -7.30 9.42
CA GLY A 246 1.08 -8.49 8.80
C GLY A 246 -0.39 -8.71 9.16
N ILE A 247 -0.78 -8.50 10.42
CA ILE A 247 -2.19 -8.58 10.84
C ILE A 247 -3.01 -7.52 10.10
N LEU A 248 -2.58 -6.26 10.11
CA LEU A 248 -3.26 -5.17 9.41
C LEU A 248 -3.35 -5.42 7.90
N LEU A 249 -2.30 -5.97 7.29
CA LEU A 249 -2.31 -6.35 5.89
C LEU A 249 -3.33 -7.46 5.62
N SER A 250 -3.40 -8.49 6.46
CA SER A 250 -4.39 -9.57 6.31
C SER A 250 -5.84 -9.10 6.50
N ILE A 251 -6.07 -8.06 7.33
CA ILE A 251 -7.38 -7.41 7.46
C ILE A 251 -7.71 -6.60 6.21
N TYR A 252 -6.72 -5.87 5.67
CA TYR A 252 -6.88 -5.07 4.47
C TYR A 252 -7.16 -5.93 3.22
N THR A 253 -6.45 -7.05 3.04
CA THR A 253 -6.61 -7.96 1.89
C THR A 253 -7.68 -9.03 2.09
N GLY A 254 -8.18 -9.23 3.31
CA GLY A 254 -9.13 -10.31 3.65
C GLY A 254 -8.61 -11.72 3.37
N SER A 255 -7.29 -11.90 3.29
CA SER A 255 -6.64 -13.12 2.83
C SER A 255 -5.18 -13.19 3.28
N GLY A 256 -4.58 -14.38 3.19
CA GLY A 256 -3.16 -14.63 3.47
C GLY A 256 -2.46 -15.38 2.35
N HIS A 257 -1.25 -14.94 1.98
CA HIS A 257 -0.43 -15.57 0.96
C HIS A 257 1.07 -15.35 1.17
N GLY A 258 1.90 -16.33 0.82
CA GLY A 258 3.37 -16.25 0.95
C GLY A 258 4.04 -15.18 0.07
N MET A 259 3.42 -14.77 -1.04
CA MET A 259 3.88 -13.66 -1.89
C MET A 259 3.60 -12.28 -1.30
N TYR A 260 2.75 -12.16 -0.28
CA TYR A 260 2.48 -10.85 0.30
C TYR A 260 3.75 -10.22 0.87
N GLY A 261 3.88 -8.91 0.68
CA GLY A 261 5.06 -8.16 1.07
C GLY A 261 6.34 -8.53 0.29
N THR A 262 6.25 -9.03 -0.95
CA THR A 262 7.44 -9.17 -1.82
C THR A 262 8.04 -7.79 -2.09
N GLY A 263 9.31 -7.58 -1.77
CA GLY A 263 9.96 -6.27 -1.88
C GLY A 263 9.51 -5.26 -0.82
N LEU A 264 8.74 -5.68 0.19
CA LEU A 264 8.28 -4.82 1.28
C LEU A 264 9.45 -4.28 2.09
N GLU A 265 10.50 -5.07 2.27
CA GLU A 265 11.72 -4.67 2.96
C GLU A 265 12.35 -3.43 2.31
N MET A 266 12.45 -3.41 0.98
CA MET A 266 13.00 -2.27 0.23
C MET A 266 12.05 -1.07 0.28
N THR A 267 10.74 -1.32 0.20
CA THR A 267 9.70 -0.28 0.27
C THR A 267 9.67 0.40 1.64
N VAL A 268 9.80 -0.39 2.72
CA VAL A 268 9.83 0.10 4.10
C VAL A 268 11.09 0.93 4.35
N ILE A 269 12.27 0.43 3.95
CA ILE A 269 13.53 1.18 4.07
C ILE A 269 13.46 2.48 3.25
N ALA A 270 12.93 2.41 2.02
CA ALA A 270 12.71 3.59 1.19
C ALA A 270 11.81 4.62 1.90
N ALA A 271 10.68 4.19 2.46
CA ALA A 271 9.79 5.07 3.21
C ALA A 271 10.45 5.69 4.45
N VAL A 272 11.28 4.94 5.20
CA VAL A 272 12.07 5.47 6.33
C VAL A 272 13.04 6.57 5.88
N VAL A 273 13.74 6.33 4.77
CA VAL A 273 14.74 7.26 4.22
C VAL A 273 14.09 8.48 3.61
N ILE A 274 13.02 8.29 2.84
CA ILE A 274 12.17 9.36 2.33
C ILE A 274 11.72 10.18 3.51
N GLY A 275 11.16 9.56 4.56
CA GLY A 275 10.74 10.21 5.82
C GLY A 275 11.81 11.03 6.54
N GLY A 276 13.08 10.94 6.14
CA GLY A 276 14.15 11.82 6.59
C GLY A 276 15.06 11.22 7.67
N THR A 277 14.95 9.93 7.93
CA THR A 277 15.88 9.20 8.79
C THR A 277 17.13 8.80 7.99
N ALA A 278 18.31 9.11 8.50
CA ALA A 278 19.57 8.83 7.83
C ALA A 278 19.98 7.37 8.01
N LEU A 279 20.36 6.69 6.92
CA LEU A 279 20.87 5.31 6.95
C LEU A 279 22.13 5.13 7.81
N THR A 280 22.87 6.20 8.08
CA THR A 280 24.03 6.18 8.98
C THR A 280 23.66 6.08 10.47
N GLY A 281 22.37 6.20 10.80
CA GLY A 281 21.84 6.25 12.16
C GLY A 281 22.08 7.58 12.88
N GLY A 282 21.42 7.74 14.02
CA GLY A 282 21.57 8.88 14.95
C GLY A 282 20.96 10.22 14.50
N GLU A 283 20.47 10.31 13.26
CA GLU A 283 19.81 11.49 12.71
C GLU A 283 18.47 11.09 12.05
N GLY A 284 17.37 11.71 12.49
CA GLY A 284 16.02 11.42 12.00
C GLY A 284 14.95 11.58 13.08
N TYR A 285 13.68 11.49 12.70
CA TYR A 285 12.55 11.51 13.63
C TYR A 285 11.51 10.47 13.22
N VAL A 286 10.93 9.78 14.21
CA VAL A 286 9.79 8.87 13.97
C VAL A 286 8.63 9.60 13.31
N PHE A 287 8.45 10.90 13.60
CA PHE A 287 7.43 11.73 12.95
C PHE A 287 7.56 11.76 11.42
N GLY A 288 8.76 11.58 10.87
CA GLY A 288 8.98 11.52 9.43
C GLY A 288 8.44 10.26 8.76
N ALA A 289 8.26 9.17 9.52
CA ALA A 289 7.75 7.89 9.03
C ALA A 289 6.39 8.04 8.34
N ILE A 290 5.49 8.86 8.91
CA ILE A 290 4.15 9.06 8.33
C ILE A 290 4.21 9.67 6.93
N PHE A 291 5.03 10.70 6.73
CA PHE A 291 5.17 11.35 5.43
C PHE A 291 5.92 10.46 4.44
N GLY A 292 6.89 9.68 4.89
CA GLY A 292 7.55 8.66 4.08
C GLY A 292 6.55 7.65 3.52
N THR A 293 5.74 7.05 4.41
CA THR A 293 4.68 6.11 4.04
C THR A 293 3.63 6.74 3.13
N LEU A 294 3.16 7.95 3.46
CA LEU A 294 2.16 8.66 2.66
C LEU A 294 2.66 8.99 1.25
N ILE A 295 3.94 9.36 1.10
CA ILE A 295 4.53 9.57 -0.23
C ILE A 295 4.57 8.27 -1.01
N THR A 296 4.96 7.16 -0.39
CA THR A 296 4.98 5.84 -1.05
C THR A 296 3.60 5.44 -1.57
N ILE A 297 2.55 5.63 -0.76
CA ILE A 297 1.17 5.28 -1.14
C ILE A 297 0.62 6.28 -2.14
N LEU A 298 0.91 7.58 -1.99
CA LEU A 298 0.54 8.59 -2.96
C LEU A 298 1.06 8.26 -4.37
N ILE A 299 2.30 7.79 -4.48
CA ILE A 299 2.88 7.36 -5.77
C ILE A 299 2.10 6.16 -6.34
N GLN A 300 1.77 5.17 -5.50
CA GLN A 300 0.96 4.02 -5.92
C GLN A 300 -0.41 4.47 -6.44
N THR A 301 -1.09 5.36 -5.71
CA THR A 301 -2.41 5.88 -6.08
C THR A 301 -2.37 6.71 -7.37
N ILE A 302 -1.34 7.55 -7.57
CA ILE A 302 -1.18 8.33 -8.82
C ILE A 302 -1.07 7.40 -10.02
N ILE A 303 -0.23 6.36 -9.92
CA ILE A 303 0.00 5.41 -11.01
C ILE A 303 -1.26 4.59 -11.29
N GLN A 304 -1.97 4.15 -10.24
CA GLN A 304 -3.23 3.43 -10.37
C GLN A 304 -4.33 4.27 -11.04
N ILE A 305 -4.49 5.54 -10.65
CA ILE A 305 -5.50 6.44 -11.24
C ILE A 305 -5.18 6.77 -12.70
N GLN A 306 -3.89 6.93 -13.03
CA GLN A 306 -3.47 7.22 -14.40
C GLN A 306 -3.70 6.05 -15.35
N GLY A 307 -3.58 4.81 -14.86
CA GLY A 307 -4.06 3.61 -15.53
C GLY A 307 -3.25 3.14 -16.75
N THR A 308 -2.60 4.04 -17.50
CA THR A 308 -1.80 3.71 -18.68
C THR A 308 -0.42 3.13 -18.34
N LEU A 309 0.03 3.31 -17.10
CA LEU A 309 1.35 2.86 -16.64
C LEU A 309 1.27 1.47 -16.02
N ILE A 310 2.16 0.57 -16.47
CA ILE A 310 2.36 -0.75 -15.87
C ILE A 310 2.80 -0.60 -14.40
N SER A 311 2.30 -1.44 -13.50
CA SER A 311 2.56 -1.39 -12.04
C SER A 311 4.05 -1.31 -11.63
N TRP A 312 4.96 -1.85 -12.45
CA TRP A 312 6.42 -1.77 -12.25
C TRP A 312 6.97 -0.32 -12.19
N TRP A 313 6.28 0.65 -12.81
CA TRP A 313 6.64 2.06 -12.73
C TRP A 313 6.68 2.58 -11.29
N THR A 314 5.84 2.04 -10.41
CA THR A 314 5.81 2.37 -8.99
C THR A 314 7.17 2.14 -8.34
N LEU A 315 7.80 0.99 -8.63
CA LEU A 315 9.10 0.63 -8.06
C LEU A 315 10.22 1.52 -8.58
N ILE A 316 10.17 1.89 -9.87
CA ILE A 316 11.14 2.82 -10.48
C ILE A 316 11.06 4.19 -9.80
N VAL A 317 9.85 4.74 -9.65
CA VAL A 317 9.65 6.06 -9.03
C VAL A 317 10.07 6.06 -7.57
N ILE A 318 9.70 5.03 -6.80
CA ILE A 318 10.15 4.89 -5.40
C ILE A 318 11.67 4.80 -5.32
N GLY A 319 12.32 4.04 -6.20
CA GLY A 319 13.78 3.93 -6.26
C GLY A 319 14.47 5.25 -6.57
N LEU A 320 13.98 6.00 -7.57
CA LEU A 320 14.52 7.31 -7.94
C LEU A 320 14.38 8.34 -6.82
N ILE A 321 13.22 8.40 -6.17
CA ILE A 321 12.98 9.31 -5.03
C ILE A 321 13.85 8.91 -3.85
N THR A 322 14.00 7.62 -3.57
CA THR A 322 14.89 7.16 -2.49
C THR A 322 16.34 7.58 -2.75
N LEU A 323 16.83 7.39 -3.99
CA LEU A 323 18.17 7.83 -4.38
C LEU A 323 18.35 9.34 -4.27
N PHE A 324 17.31 10.12 -4.62
CA PHE A 324 17.29 11.56 -4.41
C PHE A 324 17.46 11.94 -2.93
N PHE A 325 16.66 11.33 -2.04
CA PHE A 325 16.72 11.61 -0.62
C PHE A 325 18.07 11.22 -0.01
N ILE A 326 18.62 10.07 -0.38
CA ILE A 326 19.97 9.65 0.05
C ILE A 326 21.02 10.65 -0.44
N GLY A 327 20.95 11.07 -1.71
CA GLY A 327 21.85 12.07 -2.28
C GLY A 327 21.76 13.42 -1.57
N MET A 328 20.53 13.87 -1.27
CA MET A 328 20.26 15.10 -0.53
C MET A 328 20.80 15.02 0.91
N GLN A 329 20.54 13.92 1.62
CA GLN A 329 21.06 13.69 2.98
C GLN A 329 22.59 13.65 3.00
N SER A 330 23.21 12.95 2.05
CA SER A 330 24.66 12.88 1.89
C SER A 330 25.28 14.25 1.60
N PHE A 331 24.60 15.09 0.81
CA PHE A 331 25.03 16.46 0.57
C PHE A 331 25.03 17.28 1.87
N PHE A 332 23.93 17.25 2.63
CA PHE A 332 23.84 17.99 3.88
C PHE A 332 24.78 17.45 4.96
N SER A 333 25.08 16.15 4.99
CA SER A 333 26.04 15.58 5.93
C SER A 333 27.49 15.93 5.58
N ASN A 334 27.83 16.06 4.30
CA ASN A 334 29.18 16.41 3.83
C ASN A 334 29.53 17.91 3.94
N LEU A 335 28.54 18.79 4.10
CA LEU A 335 28.78 20.21 4.42
C LEU A 335 29.41 20.43 5.82
N LYS A 336 29.65 19.34 6.58
CA LYS A 336 29.91 19.29 8.03
C LYS A 336 31.39 19.16 8.44
N ILE A 337 32.36 19.35 7.54
CA ILE A 337 33.78 19.47 7.97
C ILE A 337 34.11 20.96 8.10
N GLY A 338 34.18 21.44 9.34
CA GLY A 338 34.61 22.78 9.68
C GLY A 338 36.09 23.00 9.36
N ASP A 339 36.34 24.12 8.68
CA ASP A 339 37.49 25.02 8.79
C ASP A 339 38.84 24.45 9.22
N THR A 340 39.56 23.88 8.26
CA THR A 340 41.02 24.07 8.18
C THR A 340 41.33 24.80 6.89
N VAL A 341 42.20 25.81 6.98
CA VAL A 341 42.68 26.63 5.86
C VAL A 341 43.57 25.78 4.98
N MET A 342 42.97 24.93 4.17
CA MET A 342 43.54 24.46 2.92
C MET A 342 42.41 23.96 2.05
N ASP A 343 42.30 24.58 0.88
CA ASP A 343 41.51 24.14 -0.28
C ASP A 343 40.10 24.74 -0.48
N ILE A 344 39.98 26.06 -0.35
CA ILE A 344 38.80 26.84 -0.78
C ILE A 344 38.50 26.64 -2.28
N ALA A 345 39.52 26.36 -3.10
CA ALA A 345 39.39 26.14 -4.54
C ALA A 345 38.74 24.78 -4.88
N ASN A 346 39.19 23.67 -4.27
CA ASN A 346 38.53 22.37 -4.45
C ASN A 346 37.14 22.31 -3.78
N ARG A 347 36.92 23.05 -2.68
CA ARG A 347 35.60 23.17 -2.02
C ARG A 347 34.56 23.79 -2.96
N ARG A 348 34.94 24.81 -3.75
CA ARG A 348 34.04 25.44 -4.75
C ARG A 348 33.79 24.54 -5.96
N ARG A 349 34.80 23.84 -6.51
CA ARG A 349 34.62 22.91 -7.64
C ARG A 349 33.80 21.68 -7.26
N ARG A 350 34.02 21.10 -6.06
CA ARG A 350 33.29 19.94 -5.54
C ARG A 350 31.83 20.28 -5.19
N ASN A 351 31.58 21.41 -4.53
CA ASN A 351 30.21 21.87 -4.28
C ASN A 351 29.48 22.25 -5.57
N ARG A 352 30.18 22.76 -6.60
CA ARG A 352 29.56 23.05 -7.90
C ARG A 352 29.16 21.78 -8.65
N ARG A 353 30.00 20.74 -8.68
CA ARG A 353 29.66 19.41 -9.25
C ARG A 353 28.51 18.73 -8.51
N PHE A 354 28.44 18.88 -7.19
CA PHE A 354 27.34 18.32 -6.38
C PHE A 354 26.05 19.14 -6.43
N ILE A 355 26.11 20.47 -6.51
CA ILE A 355 24.92 21.31 -6.77
C ILE A 355 24.36 20.99 -8.15
N ILE A 356 25.20 20.78 -9.16
CA ILE A 356 24.80 20.27 -10.48
C ILE A 356 24.15 18.89 -10.35
N GLY A 357 24.66 17.99 -9.51
CA GLY A 357 24.03 16.70 -9.21
C GLY A 357 22.67 16.79 -8.49
N ALA A 358 22.55 17.62 -7.46
CA ALA A 358 21.29 17.79 -6.70
C ALA A 358 20.22 18.53 -7.51
N SER A 359 20.62 19.51 -8.33
CA SER A 359 19.72 20.13 -9.30
C SER A 359 19.39 19.17 -10.44
N ALA A 360 20.31 18.32 -10.90
CA ALA A 360 20.01 17.25 -11.85
C ALA A 360 19.01 16.22 -11.31
N ILE A 361 19.01 15.93 -10.00
CA ILE A 361 18.03 15.00 -9.42
C ILE A 361 16.70 15.70 -9.11
N ALA A 362 16.68 16.97 -8.69
CA ALA A 362 15.44 17.75 -8.63
C ALA A 362 14.81 17.89 -10.04
N ILE A 363 15.65 18.08 -11.06
CA ILE A 363 15.27 18.00 -12.47
C ILE A 363 14.86 16.59 -12.84
N ALA A 364 15.46 15.52 -12.31
CA ALA A 364 15.05 14.14 -12.57
C ALA A 364 13.67 13.83 -11.95
N VAL A 365 13.36 14.34 -10.75
CA VAL A 365 12.02 14.22 -10.13
C VAL A 365 11.00 15.04 -10.92
N LEU A 366 11.36 16.25 -11.32
CA LEU A 366 10.53 17.08 -12.21
C LEU A 366 10.35 16.42 -13.59
N MET A 367 11.40 15.78 -14.11
CA MET A 367 11.44 15.00 -15.35
C MET A 367 10.68 13.68 -15.21
N VAL A 368 10.57 13.07 -14.03
CA VAL A 368 9.71 11.92 -13.80
C VAL A 368 8.25 12.38 -13.80
N PHE A 369 7.92 13.50 -13.15
CA PHE A 369 6.59 14.11 -13.27
C PHE A 369 6.26 14.54 -14.72
N LEU A 370 7.25 15.06 -15.46
CA LEU A 370 7.13 15.40 -16.89
C LEU A 370 7.16 14.16 -17.80
N ALA A 371 7.85 13.09 -17.42
CA ALA A 371 7.91 11.83 -18.17
C ALA A 371 6.65 11.01 -17.90
N VAL A 372 6.01 11.12 -16.74
CA VAL A 372 4.63 10.66 -16.53
C VAL A 372 3.66 11.37 -17.49
N LYS A 373 3.97 12.61 -17.91
CA LYS A 373 3.27 13.34 -18.98
C LYS A 373 3.72 12.95 -20.40
N PHE A 374 4.97 12.49 -20.60
CA PHE A 374 5.56 12.24 -21.92
C PHE A 374 5.62 10.75 -22.33
N LEU A 375 5.61 9.83 -21.36
CA LEU A 375 5.54 8.37 -21.50
C LEU A 375 4.10 7.86 -21.38
N GLY A 376 3.17 8.68 -20.87
CA GLY A 376 1.79 8.58 -21.33
C GLY A 376 1.82 8.93 -22.81
N THR A 377 1.65 7.93 -23.64
CA THR A 377 1.65 8.02 -25.11
C THR A 377 0.91 9.27 -25.56
N ASN A 378 1.58 10.13 -26.34
CA ASN A 378 0.92 11.16 -27.17
C ASN A 378 0.22 10.53 -28.38
N GLU A 379 -0.27 9.30 -28.26
CA GLU A 379 -1.34 8.91 -29.14
C GLU A 379 -2.57 9.62 -28.60
N PRO A 380 -3.36 10.29 -29.45
CA PRO A 380 -4.67 10.76 -29.03
C PRO A 380 -5.50 9.50 -28.75
N GLU A 381 -5.33 8.91 -27.56
CA GLU A 381 -6.31 8.00 -26.99
C GLU A 381 -7.56 8.85 -26.86
N GLU A 382 -8.49 8.60 -27.77
CA GLU A 382 -9.89 8.97 -27.65
C GLU A 382 -10.27 8.71 -26.19
N LYS A 383 -10.39 9.77 -25.39
CA LYS A 383 -10.75 9.63 -23.98
C LYS A 383 -11.96 8.75 -23.95
N CYS A 384 -11.87 7.67 -23.21
CA CYS A 384 -12.97 6.75 -22.98
C CYS A 384 -14.22 7.52 -22.53
N GLU A 385 -15.09 7.87 -23.47
CA GLU A 385 -16.39 8.40 -23.12
C GLU A 385 -17.22 7.20 -22.73
N LEU A 386 -17.44 7.06 -21.42
CA LEU A 386 -18.29 6.04 -20.86
C LEU A 386 -19.65 6.16 -21.53
N LYS A 387 -19.97 5.19 -22.38
CA LYS A 387 -21.31 5.06 -22.93
C LYS A 387 -22.27 4.74 -21.80
N SER A 388 -23.48 5.27 -21.86
CA SER A 388 -24.54 4.81 -20.95
C SER A 388 -24.79 3.33 -21.16
N PHE A 389 -25.12 2.61 -20.09
CA PHE A 389 -25.48 1.20 -20.19
C PHE A 389 -26.59 0.98 -21.19
N ARG A 390 -26.53 -0.13 -21.92
CA ARG A 390 -27.48 -0.49 -22.98
C ARG A 390 -28.73 -1.11 -22.36
N GLN A 391 -29.42 -0.36 -21.52
CA GLN A 391 -30.58 -0.82 -20.75
C GLN A 391 -31.69 -1.37 -21.66
N ASP A 392 -32.02 -0.70 -22.77
CA ASP A 392 -33.04 -1.17 -23.71
C ASP A 392 -32.70 -2.56 -24.32
N GLN A 393 -31.42 -2.80 -24.64
CA GLN A 393 -30.96 -4.08 -25.17
C GLN A 393 -30.91 -5.15 -24.07
N ALA A 394 -30.51 -4.77 -22.86
CA ALA A 394 -30.52 -5.64 -21.70
C ALA A 394 -31.94 -6.09 -21.34
N GLU A 395 -32.91 -5.18 -21.37
CA GLU A 395 -34.34 -5.48 -21.18
C GLU A 395 -34.87 -6.43 -22.26
N THR A 396 -34.51 -6.18 -23.53
CA THR A 396 -34.87 -7.07 -24.64
C THR A 396 -34.35 -8.49 -24.41
N LEU A 397 -33.09 -8.65 -23.98
CA LEU A 397 -32.51 -9.97 -23.66
C LEU A 397 -33.23 -10.65 -22.49
N VAL A 398 -33.66 -9.90 -21.48
CA VAL A 398 -34.48 -10.43 -20.38
C VAL A 398 -35.85 -10.89 -20.89
N GLU A 399 -36.50 -10.11 -21.76
CA GLU A 399 -37.78 -10.48 -22.39
C GLU A 399 -37.67 -11.73 -23.27
N GLU A 400 -36.54 -11.89 -23.97
CA GLU A 400 -36.21 -13.09 -24.75
C GLU A 400 -35.93 -14.34 -23.88
N GLY A 401 -35.87 -14.18 -22.55
CA GLY A 401 -35.72 -15.26 -21.59
C GLY A 401 -34.29 -15.48 -21.07
N ALA A 402 -33.41 -14.48 -21.16
CA ALA A 402 -32.10 -14.54 -20.51
C ALA A 402 -32.25 -14.53 -18.98
N VAL A 403 -31.53 -15.44 -18.31
CA VAL A 403 -31.47 -15.54 -16.84
C VAL A 403 -30.43 -14.62 -16.24
N ILE A 404 -29.37 -14.30 -17.00
CA ILE A 404 -28.33 -13.37 -16.58
C ILE A 404 -28.04 -12.45 -17.75
N VAL A 405 -28.13 -11.15 -17.51
CA VAL A 405 -27.64 -10.12 -18.42
C VAL A 405 -26.51 -9.38 -17.74
N TYR A 406 -25.36 -9.31 -18.40
CA TYR A 406 -24.14 -8.75 -17.86
C TYR A 406 -23.52 -7.82 -18.89
N GLU A 407 -23.33 -6.56 -18.52
CA GLU A 407 -22.65 -5.57 -19.34
C GLU A 407 -21.38 -5.12 -18.63
N ARG A 408 -20.29 -5.01 -19.40
CA ARG A 408 -19.02 -4.45 -18.96
C ARG A 408 -18.62 -3.31 -19.88
N ASN A 409 -18.49 -2.12 -19.31
CA ASN A 409 -18.17 -0.90 -20.03
C ASN A 409 -16.94 -0.22 -19.41
N GLY A 410 -16.03 0.31 -20.24
CA GLY A 410 -14.87 1.09 -19.81
C GLY A 410 -13.55 0.31 -19.89
N GLY A 411 -12.66 0.55 -18.92
CA GLY A 411 -11.30 0.01 -18.92
C GLY A 411 -10.35 0.66 -19.93
N ALA A 412 -9.10 0.21 -19.93
CA ALA A 412 -8.01 0.80 -20.72
C ALA A 412 -8.28 0.85 -22.24
N LYS A 413 -9.15 -0.03 -22.75
CA LYS A 413 -9.47 -0.16 -24.17
C LYS A 413 -10.88 0.31 -24.53
N CYS A 414 -11.63 0.91 -23.60
CA CYS A 414 -12.99 1.41 -23.86
C CYS A 414 -13.93 0.37 -24.47
N ILE A 415 -13.90 -0.82 -23.89
CA ILE A 415 -14.79 -1.88 -24.32
C ILE A 415 -16.19 -1.61 -23.80
N ASP A 416 -17.18 -2.01 -24.57
CA ASP A 416 -18.60 -2.03 -24.21
C ASP A 416 -19.11 -3.38 -24.67
N GLU A 417 -19.19 -4.33 -23.76
CA GLU A 417 -19.55 -5.73 -24.02
C GLU A 417 -20.79 -6.11 -23.22
N LEU A 418 -21.86 -6.48 -23.91
CA LEU A 418 -23.12 -6.93 -23.35
C LEU A 418 -23.26 -8.43 -23.58
N PHE A 419 -23.67 -9.15 -22.55
CA PHE A 419 -23.82 -10.60 -22.58
C PHE A 419 -25.21 -10.98 -22.07
N GLY A 420 -25.94 -11.78 -22.84
CA GLY A 420 -27.18 -12.44 -22.43
C GLY A 420 -26.96 -13.95 -22.32
N ILE A 421 -27.24 -14.51 -21.14
CA ILE A 421 -27.08 -15.94 -20.85
C ILE A 421 -28.46 -16.56 -20.66
N PHE A 422 -28.75 -17.61 -21.42
CA PHE A 422 -30.04 -18.29 -21.45
C PHE A 422 -30.00 -19.63 -20.69
N PRO A 423 -31.16 -20.11 -20.18
CA PRO A 423 -31.25 -21.37 -19.42
C PRO A 423 -30.77 -22.60 -20.20
N ASP A 424 -30.88 -22.58 -21.52
CA ASP A 424 -30.48 -23.67 -22.42
C ASP A 424 -28.96 -23.76 -22.64
N GLY A 425 -28.18 -22.85 -22.05
CA GLY A 425 -26.73 -22.78 -22.21
C GLY A 425 -26.27 -21.82 -23.31
N ARG A 426 -27.19 -21.18 -24.05
CA ARG A 426 -26.82 -20.21 -25.08
C ARG A 426 -26.31 -18.92 -24.43
N ILE A 427 -25.19 -18.40 -24.91
CA ILE A 427 -24.66 -17.09 -24.56
C ILE A 427 -24.59 -16.24 -25.81
N ILE A 428 -25.27 -15.11 -25.80
CA ILE A 428 -25.17 -14.07 -26.83
C ILE A 428 -24.26 -12.97 -26.26
N ALA A 429 -23.17 -12.67 -26.94
CA ALA A 429 -22.25 -11.60 -26.58
C ALA A 429 -22.21 -10.56 -27.69
N ASP A 430 -22.38 -9.29 -27.36
CA ASP A 430 -22.35 -8.18 -28.30
C ASP A 430 -21.44 -7.05 -27.80
N ASN A 431 -20.45 -6.68 -28.61
CA ASN A 431 -19.55 -5.56 -28.32
C ASN A 431 -19.90 -4.25 -29.06
N GLY A 432 -21.09 -4.18 -29.68
CA GLY A 432 -21.56 -3.08 -30.51
C GLY A 432 -21.04 -3.10 -31.95
N THR A 433 -20.10 -3.99 -32.29
CA THR A 433 -19.57 -4.18 -33.66
C THR A 433 -19.66 -5.62 -34.16
N GLN A 434 -19.60 -6.59 -33.24
CA GLN A 434 -19.65 -8.01 -33.51
C GLN A 434 -20.50 -8.70 -32.45
N THR A 435 -21.30 -9.67 -32.90
CA THR A 435 -22.06 -10.56 -32.03
C THR A 435 -21.45 -11.96 -32.09
N ILE A 436 -21.14 -12.53 -30.94
CA ILE A 436 -20.59 -13.89 -30.79
C ILE A 436 -21.62 -14.72 -30.03
N GLU A 437 -21.94 -15.88 -30.57
CA GLU A 437 -22.72 -16.89 -29.86
C GLU A 437 -21.82 -18.01 -29.35
N LYS A 438 -22.01 -18.41 -28.09
CA LYS A 438 -21.32 -19.54 -27.47
C LYS A 438 -22.34 -20.44 -26.80
N GLN A 439 -22.24 -21.74 -27.07
CA GLN A 439 -23.07 -22.74 -26.42
C GLN A 439 -22.32 -23.37 -25.24
N LEU A 440 -22.92 -23.33 -24.05
CA LEU A 440 -22.55 -24.08 -22.86
C LEU A 440 -23.53 -25.22 -22.62
N SER A 441 -23.22 -26.10 -21.66
CA SER A 441 -24.20 -27.06 -21.17
C SER A 441 -25.23 -26.36 -20.26
N ALA A 442 -26.50 -26.76 -20.34
CA ALA A 442 -27.56 -26.22 -19.49
C ALA A 442 -27.23 -26.38 -17.98
N SER A 443 -26.56 -27.47 -17.62
CA SER A 443 -26.08 -27.70 -16.25
C SER A 443 -25.04 -26.68 -15.76
N GLU A 444 -24.22 -26.11 -16.65
CA GLU A 444 -23.26 -25.08 -16.25
C GLU A 444 -23.97 -23.76 -15.91
N VAL A 445 -25.01 -23.40 -16.67
CA VAL A 445 -25.82 -22.21 -16.41
C VAL A 445 -26.64 -22.41 -15.13
N GLU A 446 -27.25 -23.58 -14.94
CA GLU A 446 -27.99 -23.91 -13.72
C GLU A 446 -27.10 -23.84 -12.48
N ASN A 447 -25.88 -24.40 -12.55
CA ASN A 447 -24.90 -24.32 -11.46
C ASN A 447 -24.46 -22.87 -11.18
N LEU A 448 -24.33 -22.03 -12.23
CA LEU A 448 -24.00 -20.62 -12.08
C LEU A 448 -25.13 -19.86 -11.39
N VAL A 449 -26.38 -20.05 -11.81
CA VAL A 449 -27.55 -19.41 -11.21
C VAL A 449 -27.73 -19.85 -9.75
N ASN A 450 -27.61 -21.14 -9.45
CA ASN A 450 -27.66 -21.64 -8.07
C ASN A 450 -26.56 -21.03 -7.20
N TYR A 451 -25.34 -20.90 -7.74
CA TYR A 451 -24.24 -20.23 -7.04
C TYR A 451 -24.54 -18.75 -6.76
N ILE A 452 -25.18 -18.04 -7.70
CA ILE A 452 -25.59 -16.64 -7.50
C ILE A 452 -26.65 -16.53 -6.39
N VAL A 453 -27.60 -17.46 -6.35
CA VAL A 453 -28.62 -17.51 -5.29
C VAL A 453 -27.98 -17.78 -3.92
N GLU A 454 -27.02 -18.70 -3.83
CA GLU A 454 -26.24 -18.98 -2.61
C GLU A 454 -25.44 -17.76 -2.11
N LEU A 455 -25.06 -16.87 -3.02
CA LEU A 455 -24.39 -15.60 -2.72
C LEU A 455 -25.35 -14.49 -2.22
N ASN A 456 -26.60 -14.83 -1.90
CA ASN A 456 -27.63 -13.92 -1.38
C ASN A 456 -27.95 -12.75 -2.32
N TRP A 457 -27.88 -12.98 -3.64
CA TRP A 457 -28.11 -11.95 -4.66
C TRP A 457 -29.42 -11.18 -4.48
N PHE A 458 -30.51 -11.89 -4.17
CA PHE A 458 -31.85 -11.32 -4.03
C PHE A 458 -32.11 -10.63 -2.67
N THR A 459 -31.13 -10.61 -1.76
CA THR A 459 -31.29 -9.95 -0.44
C THR A 459 -30.70 -8.53 -0.41
N ASP A 460 -31.05 -7.73 0.59
CA ASP A 460 -30.54 -6.35 0.77
C ASP A 460 -29.01 -6.25 0.91
N THR A 461 -28.30 -7.37 1.11
CA THR A 461 -26.83 -7.39 1.15
C THR A 461 -26.20 -7.11 -0.21
N MET A 462 -26.94 -7.36 -1.30
CA MET A 462 -26.50 -7.05 -2.66
C MET A 462 -27.08 -5.70 -3.08
N TYR A 463 -26.22 -4.69 -3.17
CA TYR A 463 -26.57 -3.29 -3.45
C TYR A 463 -25.69 -2.71 -4.56
N SER A 464 -26.23 -1.74 -5.31
CA SER A 464 -25.50 -1.04 -6.37
C SER A 464 -24.55 0.02 -5.81
N THR A 465 -23.35 0.08 -6.39
CA THR A 465 -22.37 1.15 -6.19
C THR A 465 -21.97 1.74 -7.53
N SER A 466 -22.64 2.83 -7.90
CA SER A 466 -22.43 3.53 -9.16
C SER A 466 -21.58 4.77 -8.92
N HIS A 467 -20.36 4.77 -9.45
CA HIS A 467 -19.41 5.88 -9.42
C HIS A 467 -18.74 5.99 -10.80
N LEU A 468 -18.14 7.13 -11.13
CA LEU A 468 -17.37 7.21 -12.37
C LEU A 468 -16.15 6.25 -12.27
N PRO A 469 -16.01 5.26 -13.16
CA PRO A 469 -14.85 4.39 -13.18
C PRO A 469 -13.57 5.18 -13.41
N CYS A 470 -12.48 4.74 -12.76
CA CYS A 470 -11.14 5.21 -13.11
C CYS A 470 -10.81 4.84 -14.56
N GLY A 471 -9.82 5.49 -15.20
CA GLY A 471 -9.52 5.29 -16.63
C GLY A 471 -9.21 3.84 -17.06
N VAL A 472 -8.96 2.93 -16.12
CA VAL A 472 -8.76 1.48 -16.36
C VAL A 472 -9.77 0.58 -15.64
N CYS A 473 -10.67 1.18 -14.86
CA CYS A 473 -11.71 0.48 -14.15
C CYS A 473 -12.85 0.18 -15.13
N TYR A 474 -13.49 -0.96 -14.93
CA TYR A 474 -14.72 -1.30 -15.63
C TYR A 474 -15.92 -0.88 -14.79
N HIS A 475 -16.95 -0.38 -15.45
CA HIS A 475 -18.29 -0.24 -14.92
C HIS A 475 -19.10 -1.47 -15.35
N TYR A 476 -19.77 -2.09 -14.40
CA TYR A 476 -20.52 -3.32 -14.59
C TYR A 476 -22.00 -3.07 -14.32
N PHE A 477 -22.83 -3.68 -15.16
CA PHE A 477 -24.27 -3.72 -14.99
C PHE A 477 -24.70 -5.18 -15.08
N THR A 478 -25.13 -5.77 -13.97
CA THR A 478 -25.55 -7.18 -13.93
C THR A 478 -26.99 -7.30 -13.48
N SER A 479 -27.83 -7.90 -14.32
CA SER A 479 -29.20 -8.26 -14.01
C SER A 479 -29.34 -9.78 -13.96
N VAL A 480 -29.95 -10.29 -12.89
CA VAL A 480 -30.22 -11.72 -12.73
C VAL A 480 -31.71 -11.91 -12.53
N ASN A 481 -32.30 -12.79 -13.35
CA ASN A 481 -33.69 -13.21 -13.30
C ASN A 481 -33.77 -14.66 -12.81
N TYR A 482 -34.41 -14.86 -11.66
CA TYR A 482 -34.62 -16.19 -11.09
C TYR A 482 -36.01 -16.29 -10.46
N ASN A 483 -36.78 -17.32 -10.82
CA ASN A 483 -38.14 -17.55 -10.31
C ASN A 483 -39.10 -16.33 -10.43
N GLY A 484 -38.90 -15.49 -11.45
CA GLY A 484 -39.72 -14.30 -11.69
C GLY A 484 -39.30 -13.07 -10.86
N GLU A 485 -38.24 -13.17 -10.07
CA GLU A 485 -37.62 -12.04 -9.39
C GLU A 485 -36.43 -11.54 -10.22
N LEU A 486 -36.49 -10.29 -10.67
CA LEU A 486 -35.41 -9.62 -11.41
C LEU A 486 -34.69 -8.64 -10.49
N LYS A 487 -33.38 -8.80 -10.35
CA LYS A 487 -32.56 -7.87 -9.59
C LYS A 487 -31.30 -7.45 -10.34
N THR A 488 -31.13 -6.13 -10.42
CA THR A 488 -30.02 -5.45 -11.12
C THR A 488 -29.08 -4.80 -10.12
N VAL A 489 -27.77 -4.97 -10.36
CA VAL A 489 -26.70 -4.45 -9.53
C VAL A 489 -25.66 -3.77 -10.42
N GLU A 490 -25.33 -2.53 -10.07
CA GLU A 490 -24.25 -1.77 -10.71
C GLU A 490 -23.00 -1.77 -9.83
N ALA A 491 -21.82 -1.94 -10.42
CA ALA A 491 -20.56 -1.95 -9.69
C ALA A 491 -19.40 -1.39 -10.53
N VAL A 492 -18.36 -0.90 -9.86
CA VAL A 492 -17.16 -0.34 -10.50
C VAL A 492 -15.92 -1.06 -9.98
N ASP A 493 -15.00 -1.44 -10.89
CA ASP A 493 -13.72 -2.05 -10.55
C ASP A 493 -12.82 -1.07 -9.76
N GLY A 494 -11.90 -1.59 -8.93
CA GLY A 494 -10.88 -0.77 -8.25
C GLY A 494 -11.29 -0.11 -6.92
N GLY A 495 -12.46 -0.43 -6.36
CA GLY A 495 -12.91 0.04 -5.04
C GLY A 495 -13.44 -1.10 -4.15
N THR A 496 -13.33 -0.96 -2.83
CA THR A 496 -13.94 -1.88 -1.84
C THR A 496 -15.46 -1.69 -1.68
N ASP A 497 -16.12 -1.13 -2.70
CA ASP A 497 -17.46 -0.56 -2.55
C ASP A 497 -18.58 -1.55 -2.90
N ALA A 498 -18.36 -2.47 -3.84
CA ALA A 498 -19.28 -3.57 -4.13
C ALA A 498 -19.09 -4.76 -3.18
N PRO A 499 -20.17 -5.51 -2.82
CA PRO A 499 -20.08 -6.70 -1.98
C PRO A 499 -19.05 -7.72 -2.50
N SER A 500 -18.35 -8.44 -1.61
CA SER A 500 -17.39 -9.48 -2.03
C SER A 500 -18.01 -10.58 -2.87
N GLU A 501 -19.28 -10.86 -2.60
CA GLU A 501 -20.15 -11.82 -3.24
C GLU A 501 -20.36 -11.45 -4.71
N TYR A 502 -20.46 -10.14 -5.02
CA TYR A 502 -20.51 -9.64 -6.39
C TYR A 502 -19.24 -10.03 -7.15
N TRP A 503 -18.06 -9.79 -6.56
CA TRP A 503 -16.78 -10.10 -7.19
C TRP A 503 -16.54 -11.61 -7.36
N ALA A 504 -17.03 -12.42 -6.41
CA ALA A 504 -17.00 -13.87 -6.50
C ALA A 504 -17.85 -14.39 -7.67
N MET A 505 -19.06 -13.82 -7.85
CA MET A 505 -19.92 -14.08 -9.01
C MET A 505 -19.24 -13.68 -10.31
N THR A 506 -18.76 -12.44 -10.43
CA THR A 506 -18.15 -11.94 -11.67
C THR A 506 -16.90 -12.74 -12.05
N GLY A 507 -16.11 -13.19 -11.06
CA GLY A 507 -14.95 -14.02 -11.29
C GLY A 507 -15.32 -15.37 -11.93
N ARG A 508 -16.40 -16.00 -11.46
CA ARG A 508 -16.90 -17.25 -12.04
C ARG A 508 -17.54 -17.03 -13.41
N LEU A 509 -18.32 -15.96 -13.56
CA LEU A 509 -18.94 -15.55 -14.82
C LEU A 509 -17.89 -15.35 -15.93
N HIS A 510 -16.80 -14.64 -15.64
CA HIS A 510 -15.74 -14.32 -16.62
C HIS A 510 -15.08 -15.57 -17.22
N THR A 511 -15.03 -16.67 -16.48
CA THR A 511 -14.49 -17.95 -16.98
C THR A 511 -15.36 -18.60 -18.07
N LEU A 512 -16.65 -18.26 -18.10
CA LEU A 512 -17.64 -18.86 -18.98
C LEU A 512 -17.93 -18.01 -20.22
N LEU A 513 -17.71 -16.69 -20.15
CA LEU A 513 -17.97 -15.77 -21.25
C LEU A 513 -17.03 -16.01 -22.46
N PRO A 514 -17.53 -15.83 -23.70
CA PRO A 514 -16.68 -15.77 -24.87
C PRO A 514 -15.78 -14.52 -24.82
N LYS A 515 -14.59 -14.61 -25.42
CA LYS A 515 -13.68 -13.48 -25.56
C LYS A 515 -13.80 -12.90 -26.96
N PHE A 516 -13.97 -11.59 -27.06
CA PHE A 516 -13.80 -10.89 -28.33
C PHE A 516 -12.31 -10.89 -28.70
N GLU A 517 -11.98 -11.20 -29.96
CA GLU A 517 -10.63 -10.98 -30.47
C GLU A 517 -10.40 -9.46 -30.51
N GLN A 518 -9.37 -9.01 -29.80
CA GLN A 518 -9.01 -7.59 -29.67
C GLN A 518 -7.99 -7.16 -30.71
#